data_AF-A0A2J7Q865-F1
#
_entry.id   AF-A0A2J7Q865-F1
#
_cell.length_a   1.000
_cell.length_b   1.000
_cell.length_c   1.000
_cell.angle_alpha   90.00
_cell.angle_beta   90.00
_cell.angle_gamma   90.00
#
_symmetry.space_group_name_H-M   'P 1'
#
loop_
_entity.id
_entity.type
_entity.pdbx_description
1 polymer ?
#
loop_
_entity_poly.entity_id
_entity_poly.type
_entity_poly.pdbx_seq_one_letter_code
_entity_poly.pdbx_strand_id
1 'polypeptide(L)'
;MAKHFTWSELQTRDSNTGSLTMAGWIQRIQPMMWRLNFCDWGTHLLYFILRGVAGNGKPFFFNSWFPLDTDDIASYTLVIIMQALGSVMIGTTLFAVMGLYVTLVSVGCTQLEKIQAALLDIKQHEPSEMNTRLAECVTHHQYVLRYMKELEKTFSPVLFGPFLLVVAALCFTAYTAITVSGKFVEFIQIFIITAAMMFQIQAVCWFGTQLTQQSGRVRDAAWDSDWVGAPVSFQRSIIFMISVSKEFKLTAGKIIPVYQSTVMTVRTLLRHTLL
;
A
#
# COMPACT_ATOMS: atom_id res chain seq x y z
N MET A 1 -15.86 31.05 3.98
CA MET A 1 -14.58 30.72 4.64
C MET A 1 -14.64 29.23 4.98
N ALA A 2 -13.95 28.37 4.21
CA ALA A 2 -14.02 26.92 4.40
C ALA A 2 -13.40 26.55 5.77
N LYS A 3 -14.17 25.91 6.66
CA LYS A 3 -13.63 25.38 7.92
C LYS A 3 -12.44 24.47 7.61
N HIS A 4 -11.33 24.70 8.30
CA HIS A 4 -10.12 23.90 8.13
C HIS A 4 -10.43 22.46 8.55
N PHE A 5 -10.34 21.54 7.60
CA PHE A 5 -10.66 20.13 7.81
C PHE A 5 -9.65 19.50 8.77
N THR A 6 -10.12 18.98 9.89
CA THR A 6 -9.30 18.24 10.84
C THR A 6 -9.71 16.76 10.83
N TRP A 7 -8.74 15.87 10.62
CA TRP A 7 -8.93 14.41 10.59
C TRP A 7 -9.53 13.84 11.89
N SER A 8 -9.58 14.63 12.96
CA SER A 8 -10.16 14.31 14.26
C SER A 8 -11.68 14.23 14.28
N GLU A 9 -12.37 14.82 13.30
CA GLU A 9 -13.85 14.84 13.27
C GLU A 9 -14.46 13.59 12.62
N LEU A 10 -13.64 12.77 11.94
CA LEU A 10 -14.11 11.54 11.29
C LEU A 10 -14.13 10.38 12.28
N GLN A 11 -15.19 9.57 12.21
CA GLN A 11 -15.29 8.35 13.00
C GLN A 11 -14.12 7.42 12.67
N THR A 12 -13.34 7.03 13.69
CA THR A 12 -12.15 6.18 13.53
C THR A 12 -12.48 4.69 13.52
N ARG A 13 -13.71 4.33 13.90
CA ARG A 13 -14.25 2.98 13.84
C ARG A 13 -15.66 3.02 13.26
N ASP A 14 -15.96 2.01 12.45
CA ASP A 14 -17.29 1.76 11.93
C ASP A 14 -18.24 1.37 13.07
N SER A 15 -19.42 2.00 13.12
CA SER A 15 -20.37 1.84 14.22
C SER A 15 -21.01 0.45 14.29
N ASN A 16 -21.06 -0.29 13.18
CA ASN A 16 -21.78 -1.55 13.08
C ASN A 16 -20.83 -2.75 13.24
N THR A 17 -19.63 -2.66 12.68
CA THR A 17 -18.63 -3.74 12.66
C THR A 17 -17.52 -3.55 13.69
N GLY A 18 -17.36 -2.35 14.24
CA GLY A 18 -16.24 -1.98 15.11
C GLY A 18 -14.88 -1.96 14.40
N SER A 19 -14.84 -2.21 13.08
CA SER A 19 -13.60 -2.21 12.29
C SER A 19 -13.02 -0.80 12.14
N LEU A 20 -11.72 -0.67 11.87
CA LEU A 20 -11.11 0.64 11.65
C LEU A 20 -11.55 1.23 10.31
N THR A 21 -12.02 2.47 10.35
CA THR A 21 -12.22 3.27 9.13
C THR A 21 -10.89 3.70 8.55
N MET A 22 -10.89 4.19 7.31
CA MET A 22 -9.67 4.70 6.67
C MET A 22 -9.12 5.93 7.40
N ALA A 23 -9.98 6.74 8.01
CA ALA A 23 -9.57 7.83 8.91
C ALA A 23 -8.86 7.31 10.17
N GLY A 24 -9.36 6.23 10.77
CA GLY A 24 -8.69 5.57 11.89
C GLY A 24 -7.32 5.00 11.50
N TRP A 25 -7.20 4.45 10.28
CA TRP A 25 -5.92 3.97 9.75
C TRP A 25 -4.90 5.09 9.62
N ILE A 26 -5.28 6.28 9.13
CA ILE A 26 -4.38 7.44 8.97
C ILE A 26 -3.62 7.77 10.26
N GLN A 27 -4.31 7.76 11.40
CA GLN A 27 -3.69 8.04 12.70
C GLN A 27 -2.70 6.94 13.15
N ARG A 28 -2.84 5.72 12.63
CA ARG A 28 -2.01 4.57 13.01
C ARG A 28 -0.90 4.25 12.02
N ILE A 29 -1.03 4.69 10.76
CA ILE A 29 -0.07 4.40 9.69
C ILE A 29 1.32 4.91 10.09
N GLN A 30 1.46 6.18 10.48
CA GLN A 30 2.76 6.75 10.83
C GLN A 30 3.47 6.01 11.99
N PRO A 31 2.87 5.81 13.17
CA PRO A 31 3.54 5.07 14.25
C PRO A 31 3.79 3.61 13.88
N MET A 32 2.93 2.98 13.08
CA MET A 32 3.16 1.62 12.59
C MET A 32 4.36 1.56 11.64
N MET A 33 4.49 2.51 10.70
CA MET A 33 5.63 2.58 9.78
C MET A 33 6.94 2.79 10.53
N TRP A 34 6.95 3.65 11.55
CA TRP A 34 8.14 3.82 12.40
C TRP A 34 8.54 2.52 13.10
N ARG A 35 7.58 1.80 13.69
CA ARG A 35 7.86 0.50 14.34
C ARG A 35 8.41 -0.53 13.36
N LEU A 36 7.82 -0.61 12.15
CA LEU A 36 8.30 -1.50 11.10
C LEU A 36 9.72 -1.14 10.65
N ASN A 37 10.03 0.15 10.50
CA ASN A 37 11.37 0.62 10.14
C ASN A 37 12.41 0.31 11.24
N PHE A 38 12.08 0.51 12.51
CA PHE A 38 12.97 0.10 13.61
C PHE A 38 13.18 -1.41 13.67
N CYS A 39 12.13 -2.19 13.38
CA CYS A 39 12.24 -3.64 13.28
C CYS A 39 13.17 -4.04 12.13
N ASP A 40 13.03 -3.41 10.97
CA ASP A 40 13.92 -3.59 9.81
C ASP A 40 15.38 -3.31 10.16
N TRP A 41 15.67 -2.17 10.78
CA TRP A 41 17.03 -1.84 11.24
C TRP A 41 17.58 -2.87 12.23
N GLY A 42 16.74 -3.36 13.15
CA GLY A 42 17.10 -4.41 14.08
C GLY A 42 17.44 -5.74 13.38
N THR A 43 16.67 -6.12 12.36
CA THR A 43 16.96 -7.32 11.56
C THR A 43 18.25 -7.18 10.74
N HIS A 44 18.50 -6.01 10.15
CA HIS A 44 19.76 -5.70 9.48
C HIS A 44 20.94 -5.79 10.45
N LEU A 45 20.86 -5.14 11.61
CA LEU A 45 21.92 -5.18 12.63
C LEU A 45 22.19 -6.61 13.11
N LEU A 46 21.14 -7.38 13.41
CA LEU A 46 21.28 -8.77 13.84
C LEU A 46 21.95 -9.62 12.76
N TYR A 47 21.53 -9.48 11.50
CA TYR A 47 22.17 -10.17 10.39
C TYR A 47 23.65 -9.80 10.26
N PHE A 48 23.99 -8.52 10.43
CA PHE A 48 25.37 -8.06 10.37
C PHE A 48 26.24 -8.71 11.45
N ILE A 49 25.74 -8.78 12.68
CA ILE A 49 26.42 -9.44 13.80
C ILE A 49 26.57 -10.94 13.53
N LEU A 50 25.48 -11.61 13.15
CA LEU A 50 25.49 -13.06 12.90
C LEU A 50 26.47 -13.45 11.80
N ARG A 51 26.51 -12.70 10.69
CA ARG A 51 27.44 -12.98 9.59
C ARG A 51 28.89 -12.65 9.95
N GLY A 52 29.12 -11.62 10.76
CA GLY A 52 30.45 -11.31 11.27
C GLY A 52 30.99 -12.39 12.22
N VAL A 53 30.14 -12.95 13.07
CA VAL A 53 30.53 -14.01 14.04
C VAL A 53 30.62 -15.39 13.39
N ALA A 54 29.70 -15.73 12.49
CA ALA A 54 29.63 -17.04 11.86
C ALA A 54 30.49 -17.17 10.60
N GLY A 55 30.94 -16.06 10.02
CA GLY A 55 31.74 -16.05 8.80
C GLY A 55 33.21 -16.33 9.09
N ASN A 56 33.83 -17.18 8.26
CA ASN A 56 35.27 -17.38 8.28
C ASN A 56 35.97 -16.26 7.47
N GLY A 57 37.04 -15.69 8.02
CA GLY A 57 37.84 -14.66 7.35
C GLY A 57 37.19 -13.27 7.33
N LYS A 58 37.09 -12.66 6.14
CA LYS A 58 36.54 -11.32 5.90
C LYS A 58 35.21 -11.38 5.13
N PRO A 59 34.09 -11.81 5.75
CA PRO A 59 32.82 -12.01 5.05
C PRO A 59 32.17 -10.67 4.67
N PHE A 60 31.85 -10.48 3.38
CA PHE A 60 30.95 -9.40 2.96
C PHE A 60 29.49 -9.75 3.28
N PHE A 61 28.66 -8.73 3.53
CA PHE A 61 27.22 -8.90 3.72
C PHE A 61 26.51 -9.16 2.40
N PHE A 62 26.91 -8.39 1.39
CA PHE A 62 26.52 -8.61 0.01
C PHE A 62 27.78 -8.96 -0.78
N ASN A 63 27.82 -10.18 -1.31
CA ASN A 63 28.94 -10.62 -2.13
C ASN A 63 28.95 -9.82 -3.44
N SER A 64 29.87 -8.88 -3.53
CA SER A 64 30.02 -7.95 -4.65
C SER A 64 31.49 -7.67 -4.91
N TRP A 65 31.83 -7.35 -6.15
CA TRP A 65 33.17 -6.89 -6.50
C TRP A 65 33.33 -5.40 -6.15
N PHE A 66 34.50 -5.02 -5.63
CA PHE A 66 34.86 -3.64 -5.30
C PHE A 66 36.20 -3.28 -5.93
N PRO A 67 36.40 -2.03 -6.36
CA PRO A 67 37.68 -1.56 -6.89
C PRO A 67 38.74 -1.29 -5.80
N LEU A 68 38.42 -1.52 -4.53
CA LEU A 68 39.31 -1.35 -3.38
C LEU A 68 39.95 -2.68 -3.03
N ASP A 69 41.22 -2.65 -2.60
CA ASP A 69 41.90 -3.84 -2.07
C ASP A 69 41.36 -4.18 -0.68
N THR A 70 40.51 -5.20 -0.60
CA THR A 70 39.86 -5.62 0.65
C THR A 70 40.74 -6.52 1.53
N ASP A 71 41.98 -6.81 1.11
CA ASP A 71 42.98 -7.44 1.96
C ASP A 71 43.52 -6.46 3.03
N ASP A 72 43.47 -5.16 2.74
CA ASP A 72 43.67 -4.10 3.73
C ASP A 72 42.45 -3.98 4.67
N ILE A 73 42.72 -3.76 5.97
CA ILE A 73 41.67 -3.68 7.00
C ILE A 73 40.86 -2.38 6.91
N ALA A 74 41.49 -1.27 6.53
CA ALA A 74 40.79 0.01 6.41
C ALA A 74 39.81 -0.02 5.23
N SER A 75 40.28 -0.50 4.09
CA SER A 75 39.46 -0.69 2.88
C SER A 75 38.32 -1.69 3.10
N TYR A 76 38.59 -2.81 3.77
CA TYR A 76 37.53 -3.76 4.15
C TYR A 76 36.49 -3.13 5.08
N THR A 77 36.93 -2.41 6.13
CA THR A 77 36.03 -1.75 7.09
C THR A 77 35.17 -0.70 6.39
N LEU A 78 35.74 0.05 5.46
CA LEU A 78 35.02 1.03 4.65
C LEU A 78 33.90 0.37 3.82
N VAL A 79 34.20 -0.73 3.13
CA VAL A 79 33.20 -1.49 2.34
C VAL A 79 32.06 -1.99 3.23
N ILE A 80 32.39 -2.52 4.41
CA ILE A 80 31.40 -3.01 5.39
C ILE A 80 30.48 -1.88 5.87
N ILE A 81 31.04 -0.70 6.20
CA ILE A 81 30.25 0.48 6.59
C ILE A 81 29.35 0.93 5.43
N MET A 82 29.88 0.97 4.20
CA MET A 82 29.09 1.32 3.01
C MET A 82 27.93 0.34 2.78
N GLN A 83 28.17 -0.97 2.92
CA GLN A 83 27.11 -1.98 2.82
C GLN A 83 26.06 -1.83 3.92
N ALA A 84 26.46 -1.54 5.16
CA ALA A 84 25.55 -1.28 6.28
C ALA A 84 24.64 -0.09 5.98
N LEU A 85 25.23 1.07 5.66
CA LEU A 85 24.50 2.30 5.38
C LEU A 85 23.61 2.17 4.15
N GLY A 86 24.10 1.54 3.08
CA GLY A 86 23.33 1.29 1.86
C GLY A 86 22.10 0.43 2.14
N SER A 87 22.26 -0.64 2.93
CA SER A 87 21.15 -1.54 3.26
C SER A 87 20.06 -0.85 4.09
N VAL A 88 20.43 -0.11 5.14
CA VAL A 88 19.52 0.69 5.97
C VAL A 88 18.81 1.78 5.16
N MET A 89 19.52 2.44 4.24
CA MET A 89 18.94 3.47 3.37
C MET A 89 17.88 2.87 2.43
N ILE A 90 18.18 1.73 1.81
CA ILE A 90 17.22 1.03 0.93
C ILE A 90 15.99 0.57 1.71
N GLY A 91 16.18 -0.10 2.86
CA GLY A 91 15.08 -0.57 3.71
C GLY A 91 14.17 0.59 4.14
N THR A 92 14.77 1.65 4.68
CA THR A 92 14.05 2.88 5.07
C THR A 92 13.27 3.48 3.90
N THR A 93 13.87 3.54 2.71
CA THR A 93 13.20 4.08 1.51
C THR A 93 11.98 3.24 1.12
N LEU A 94 12.08 1.92 1.15
CA LEU A 94 10.96 1.02 0.85
C LEU A 94 9.79 1.21 1.83
N PHE A 95 10.07 1.27 3.13
CA PHE A 95 9.04 1.53 4.13
C PHE A 95 8.47 2.94 4.04
N ALA A 96 9.28 3.95 3.71
CA ALA A 96 8.81 5.32 3.51
C ALA A 96 7.86 5.42 2.31
N VAL A 97 8.21 4.79 1.17
CA VAL A 97 7.35 4.74 -0.03
C VAL A 97 6.05 3.99 0.27
N MET A 98 6.12 2.86 0.97
CA MET A 98 4.93 2.13 1.40
C MET A 98 4.03 3.00 2.32
N GLY A 99 4.62 3.68 3.30
CA GLY A 99 3.90 4.58 4.20
C GLY A 99 3.21 5.72 3.46
N LEU A 100 3.90 6.33 2.49
CA LEU A 100 3.35 7.37 1.64
C LEU A 100 2.18 6.84 0.79
N TYR A 101 2.36 5.70 0.12
CA TYR A 101 1.32 5.05 -0.67
C TYR A 101 0.07 4.78 0.18
N VAL A 102 0.25 4.10 1.31
CA VAL A 102 -0.86 3.71 2.19
C VAL A 102 -1.60 4.95 2.71
N THR A 103 -0.88 6.00 3.10
CA THR A 103 -1.48 7.26 3.56
C THR A 103 -2.32 7.91 2.48
N LEU A 104 -1.78 8.06 1.27
CA LEU A 104 -2.48 8.68 0.15
C LEU A 104 -3.70 7.86 -0.29
N VAL A 105 -3.59 6.53 -0.32
CA VAL A 105 -4.74 5.65 -0.57
C VAL A 105 -5.82 5.86 0.49
N SER A 106 -5.46 5.88 1.78
CA SER A 106 -6.42 6.13 2.86
C SER A 106 -7.08 7.50 2.75
N VAL A 107 -6.34 8.55 2.36
CA VAL A 107 -6.91 9.87 2.06
C VAL A 107 -7.97 9.76 0.96
N GLY A 108 -7.66 9.09 -0.15
CA GLY A 108 -8.60 8.86 -1.24
C GLY A 108 -9.86 8.13 -0.78
N CYS A 109 -9.72 7.06 -0.01
CA CYS A 109 -10.84 6.32 0.56
C CYS A 109 -11.72 7.20 1.45
N THR A 110 -11.13 8.00 2.34
CA THR A 110 -11.89 8.91 3.21
C THR A 110 -12.66 9.96 2.43
N GLN A 111 -12.11 10.49 1.33
CA GLN A 111 -12.85 11.43 0.49
C GLN A 111 -14.05 10.75 -0.22
N LEU A 112 -13.92 9.47 -0.59
CA LEU A 112 -15.03 8.68 -1.13
C LEU A 112 -16.10 8.40 -0.07
N GLU A 113 -15.71 8.04 1.16
CA GLU A 113 -16.62 7.86 2.31
C GLU A 113 -17.41 9.14 2.58
N LYS A 114 -16.77 10.32 2.49
CA LYS A 114 -17.43 11.61 2.66
C LYS A 114 -18.49 11.86 1.57
N ILE A 115 -18.21 11.53 0.31
CA ILE A 115 -19.18 11.64 -0.78
C ILE A 115 -20.37 10.71 -0.53
N GLN A 116 -20.12 9.46 -0.11
CA GLN A 116 -21.18 8.51 0.23
C GLN A 116 -22.10 9.06 1.32
N ALA A 117 -21.52 9.56 2.43
CA ALA A 117 -22.28 10.14 3.52
C ALA A 117 -23.07 11.38 3.08
N ALA A 118 -22.47 12.25 2.26
CA ALA A 118 -23.14 13.44 1.74
C ALA A 118 -24.33 13.10 0.85
N LEU A 119 -24.23 12.07 -0.01
CA LEU A 119 -25.34 11.61 -0.85
C LEU A 119 -26.51 11.06 -0.02
N LEU A 120 -26.23 10.28 1.03
CA LEU A 120 -27.25 9.70 1.92
C LEU A 120 -27.91 10.75 2.83
N ASP A 121 -27.24 11.88 3.07
CA ASP A 121 -27.76 12.99 3.88
C ASP A 121 -28.69 13.93 3.07
N ILE A 122 -28.69 13.87 1.73
CA ILE A 122 -29.60 14.69 0.93
C ILE A 122 -31.04 14.25 1.22
N LYS A 123 -31.81 15.12 1.89
CA LYS A 123 -33.23 14.92 2.20
C LYS A 123 -34.12 15.65 1.20
N GLN A 124 -35.29 15.08 0.92
CA GLN A 124 -36.30 15.70 0.08
C GLN A 124 -36.93 16.92 0.79
N HIS A 125 -36.34 18.10 0.58
CA HIS A 125 -36.88 19.40 1.03
C HIS A 125 -37.04 20.31 -0.20
N GLU A 126 -36.31 21.42 -0.25
CA GLU A 126 -36.34 22.36 -1.35
C GLU A 126 -35.56 21.85 -2.57
N PRO A 127 -36.18 21.79 -3.77
CA PRO A 127 -35.53 21.33 -5.00
C PRO A 127 -34.21 22.06 -5.32
N SER A 128 -34.14 23.35 -4.99
CA SER A 128 -32.95 24.18 -5.21
C SER A 128 -31.78 23.75 -4.32
N GLU A 129 -32.05 23.46 -3.05
CA GLU A 129 -31.06 22.99 -2.08
C GLU A 129 -30.56 21.59 -2.43
N MET A 130 -31.48 20.68 -2.76
CA MET A 130 -31.13 19.31 -3.18
C MET A 130 -30.17 19.31 -4.38
N ASN A 131 -30.49 20.10 -5.42
CA ASN A 131 -29.65 20.21 -6.61
C ASN A 131 -28.30 20.86 -6.29
N THR A 132 -28.26 21.82 -5.37
CA THR A 132 -27.00 22.46 -4.93
C THR A 132 -26.10 21.45 -4.22
N ARG A 133 -26.63 20.71 -3.24
CA ARG A 133 -25.87 19.66 -2.52
C ARG A 133 -25.40 18.55 -3.46
N LEU A 134 -26.23 18.15 -4.42
CA LEU A 134 -25.83 17.15 -5.42
C LEU A 134 -24.72 17.68 -6.33
N ALA A 135 -24.80 18.94 -6.78
CA ALA A 135 -23.76 19.56 -7.58
C ALA A 135 -22.41 19.62 -6.83
N GLU A 136 -22.44 19.89 -5.52
CA GLU A 136 -21.26 19.82 -4.65
C GLU A 136 -20.69 18.39 -4.58
N CYS A 137 -21.55 17.37 -4.42
CA CYS A 137 -21.14 15.96 -4.41
C CYS A 137 -20.49 15.54 -5.74
N VAL A 138 -21.10 15.90 -6.87
CA VAL A 138 -20.56 15.60 -8.21
C VAL A 138 -19.22 16.29 -8.41
N THR A 139 -19.11 17.56 -8.02
CA THR A 139 -17.87 18.33 -8.12
C THR A 139 -16.76 17.69 -7.26
N HIS A 140 -17.09 17.31 -6.02
CA HIS A 140 -16.15 16.62 -5.13
C HIS A 140 -15.73 15.26 -5.69
N HIS A 141 -16.67 14.46 -6.23
CA HIS A 141 -16.38 13.19 -6.88
C HIS A 141 -15.42 13.34 -8.07
N GLN A 142 -15.58 14.38 -8.89
CA GLN A 142 -14.65 14.67 -9.99
C GLN A 142 -13.24 14.98 -9.49
N TYR A 143 -13.09 15.75 -8.40
CA TYR A 143 -11.78 15.99 -7.78
C TYR A 143 -11.13 14.70 -7.27
N VAL A 144 -11.91 13.83 -6.61
CA VAL A 144 -11.42 12.55 -6.10
C VAL A 144 -11.03 11.60 -7.24
N LEU A 145 -11.79 11.56 -8.33
CA LEU A 145 -11.42 10.78 -9.53
C LEU A 145 -10.10 11.26 -10.14
N ARG A 146 -9.87 12.58 -10.21
CA ARG A 146 -8.58 13.13 -10.66
C ARG A 146 -7.45 12.76 -9.70
N TYR A 147 -7.68 12.86 -8.40
CA TYR A 147 -6.73 12.46 -7.37
C TYR A 147 -6.31 10.99 -7.53
N MET A 148 -7.27 10.07 -7.66
CA MET A 148 -7.00 8.64 -7.82
C MET A 148 -6.24 8.34 -9.11
N LYS A 149 -6.50 9.07 -10.20
CA LYS A 149 -5.72 8.95 -11.45
C LYS A 149 -4.26 9.39 -11.28
N GLU A 150 -4.01 10.51 -10.59
CA GLU A 150 -2.65 10.95 -10.30
C GLU A 150 -1.93 10.00 -9.32
N LEU A 151 -2.67 9.45 -8.35
CA LEU A 151 -2.18 8.40 -7.45
C LEU A 151 -1.70 7.19 -8.26
N GLU A 152 -2.53 6.69 -9.18
CA GLU A 152 -2.16 5.57 -10.04
C GLU A 152 -0.96 5.91 -10.93
N LYS A 153 -0.96 7.08 -11.58
CA LYS A 153 0.15 7.52 -12.44
C LYS A 153 1.48 7.58 -11.68
N THR A 154 1.45 8.03 -10.43
CA THR A 154 2.63 8.15 -9.58
C THR A 154 3.13 6.80 -9.10
N PHE A 155 2.23 5.96 -8.58
CA PHE A 155 2.63 4.70 -7.93
C PHE A 155 2.72 3.51 -8.88
N SER A 156 2.11 3.55 -10.06
CA SER A 156 2.16 2.44 -11.02
C SER A 156 3.59 2.03 -11.39
N PRO A 157 4.52 2.93 -11.79
CA PRO A 157 5.90 2.55 -12.07
C PRO A 157 6.67 2.18 -10.79
N VAL A 158 6.43 2.88 -9.69
CA VAL A 158 7.12 2.67 -8.40
C VAL A 158 6.83 1.28 -7.83
N LEU A 159 5.59 0.82 -7.93
CA LEU A 159 5.18 -0.49 -7.41
C LEU A 159 5.62 -1.64 -8.33
N PHE A 160 5.83 -1.41 -9.63
CA PHE A 160 6.16 -2.48 -10.57
C PHE A 160 7.44 -3.24 -10.21
N GLY A 161 8.52 -2.52 -9.88
CA GLY A 161 9.80 -3.12 -9.49
C GLY A 161 9.68 -4.06 -8.29
N PRO A 162 9.12 -3.62 -7.14
CA PRO A 162 8.86 -4.47 -5.99
C PRO A 162 8.06 -5.74 -6.30
N PHE A 163 7.02 -5.68 -7.14
CA PHE A 163 6.27 -6.87 -7.55
C PHE A 163 7.16 -7.89 -8.30
N LEU A 164 8.01 -7.44 -9.22
CA LEU A 164 8.94 -8.31 -9.93
C LEU A 164 10.00 -8.90 -8.99
N LEU A 165 10.54 -8.07 -8.10
CA LEU A 165 11.56 -8.50 -7.13
C LEU A 165 11.02 -9.58 -6.19
N VAL A 166 9.76 -9.49 -5.76
CA VAL A 166 9.14 -10.51 -4.91
C VAL A 166 9.02 -11.85 -5.63
N VAL A 167 8.60 -11.85 -6.90
CA VAL A 167 8.52 -13.08 -7.70
C VAL A 167 9.91 -13.71 -7.86
N ALA A 168 10.91 -12.91 -8.21
CA ALA A 168 12.29 -13.39 -8.33
C ALA A 168 12.82 -13.93 -6.99
N ALA A 169 12.62 -13.19 -5.89
CA ALA A 169 13.05 -13.57 -4.55
C ALA A 169 12.42 -14.89 -4.10
N LEU A 170 11.14 -15.12 -4.39
CA LEU A 170 10.46 -16.39 -4.14
C LEU A 170 11.12 -17.54 -4.89
N CYS A 171 11.43 -17.36 -6.18
CA CYS A 171 12.12 -18.37 -6.98
C CYS A 171 13.51 -18.70 -6.42
N PHE A 172 14.31 -17.69 -6.09
CA PHE A 172 15.63 -17.89 -5.50
C PHE A 172 15.56 -18.51 -4.10
N THR A 173 14.57 -18.14 -3.29
CA THR A 173 14.34 -18.75 -1.97
C THR A 173 14.03 -20.24 -2.11
N ALA A 174 13.13 -20.61 -3.03
CA ALA A 174 12.79 -22.00 -3.28
C ALA A 174 13.99 -22.82 -3.81
N TYR A 175 14.75 -22.26 -4.74
CA TYR A 175 15.98 -22.89 -5.24
C TYR A 175 16.99 -23.12 -4.10
N THR A 176 17.26 -22.06 -3.31
CA THR A 176 18.20 -22.11 -2.18
C THR A 176 17.78 -23.12 -1.13
N ALA A 177 16.46 -23.25 -0.87
CA ALA A 177 15.91 -24.23 0.08
C ALA A 177 16.26 -25.68 -0.30
N ILE A 178 16.36 -25.98 -1.60
CA ILE A 178 16.64 -27.32 -2.11
C ILE A 178 18.16 -27.56 -2.22
N THR A 179 18.94 -26.52 -2.55
CA THR A 179 20.37 -26.68 -2.86
C THR A 179 21.32 -26.46 -1.68
N VAL A 180 20.87 -25.86 -0.57
CA VAL A 180 21.77 -25.50 0.54
C VAL A 180 21.94 -26.65 1.52
N SER A 181 23.10 -27.32 1.45
CA SER A 181 23.69 -28.06 2.58
C SER A 181 24.76 -27.20 3.26
N GLY A 182 24.51 -26.76 4.50
CA GLY A 182 25.54 -26.12 5.35
C GLY A 182 25.63 -24.57 5.34
N LYS A 183 24.76 -23.85 4.61
CA LYS A 183 24.71 -22.37 4.60
C LYS A 183 23.44 -21.78 5.24
N PHE A 184 23.15 -22.19 6.47
CA PHE A 184 21.91 -21.87 7.17
C PHE A 184 21.66 -20.36 7.36
N VAL A 185 22.71 -19.57 7.62
CA VAL A 185 22.61 -18.11 7.83
C VAL A 185 22.14 -17.39 6.55
N GLU A 186 22.65 -17.80 5.38
CA GLU A 186 22.24 -17.23 4.08
C GLU A 186 20.79 -17.59 3.75
N PHE A 187 20.41 -18.85 4.00
CA PHE A 187 19.04 -19.30 3.79
C PHE A 187 18.03 -18.54 4.65
N ILE A 188 18.30 -18.40 5.96
CA ILE A 188 17.44 -17.63 6.87
C ILE A 188 17.30 -16.19 6.41
N GLN A 189 18.39 -15.55 5.98
CA GLN A 189 18.35 -14.18 5.52
C GLN A 189 17.46 -14.01 4.29
N ILE A 190 17.66 -14.85 3.27
CA ILE A 190 16.86 -14.81 2.03
C ILE A 190 15.38 -15.05 2.35
N PHE A 191 15.09 -15.98 3.27
CA PHE A 191 13.73 -16.24 3.73
C PHE A 191 13.11 -15.02 4.43
N ILE A 192 13.82 -14.39 5.38
CA ILE A 192 13.34 -13.21 6.10
C ILE A 192 13.08 -12.04 5.14
N ILE A 193 14.01 -11.77 4.21
CA ILE A 193 13.85 -10.70 3.20
C ILE A 193 12.62 -10.98 2.34
N THR A 194 12.46 -12.20 1.85
CA THR A 194 11.32 -12.59 1.02
C THR A 194 10.00 -12.48 1.78
N ALA A 195 9.96 -12.89 3.05
CA ALA A 195 8.79 -12.74 3.90
C ALA A 195 8.44 -11.26 4.15
N ALA A 196 9.43 -10.41 4.39
CA ALA A 196 9.24 -8.97 4.56
C ALA A 196 8.69 -8.32 3.28
N MET A 197 9.26 -8.63 2.11
CA MET A 197 8.76 -8.13 0.83
C MET A 197 7.33 -8.61 0.53
N MET A 198 7.03 -9.88 0.81
CA MET A 198 5.66 -10.42 0.68
C MET A 198 4.67 -9.70 1.58
N PHE A 199 5.06 -9.37 2.82
CA PHE A 199 4.24 -8.57 3.73
C PHE A 199 3.97 -7.17 3.15
N GLN A 200 4.99 -6.49 2.63
CA GLN A 200 4.85 -5.16 2.01
C GLN A 200 3.87 -5.20 0.82
N ILE A 201 4.02 -6.16 -0.10
CA ILE A 201 3.11 -6.30 -1.25
C ILE A 201 1.68 -6.63 -0.80
N GLN A 202 1.52 -7.50 0.20
CA GLN A 202 0.21 -7.81 0.77
C GLN A 202 -0.46 -6.55 1.34
N ALA A 203 0.27 -5.71 2.07
CA ALA A 203 -0.24 -4.46 2.60
C ALA A 203 -0.64 -3.49 1.47
N VAL A 204 0.22 -3.30 0.47
CA VAL A 204 -0.06 -2.46 -0.70
C VAL A 204 -1.34 -2.90 -1.43
N CYS A 205 -1.50 -4.21 -1.65
CA CYS A 205 -2.68 -4.80 -2.29
C CYS A 205 -3.94 -4.69 -1.43
N TRP A 206 -3.79 -4.80 -0.10
CA TRP A 206 -4.90 -4.62 0.83
C TRP A 206 -5.48 -3.22 0.72
N PHE A 207 -4.64 -2.18 0.81
CA PHE A 207 -5.08 -0.80 0.68
C PHE A 207 -5.61 -0.49 -0.73
N GLY A 208 -5.01 -1.03 -1.80
CA GLY A 208 -5.55 -0.90 -3.15
C GLY A 208 -6.95 -1.51 -3.31
N THR A 209 -7.21 -2.62 -2.61
CA THR A 209 -8.55 -3.24 -2.53
C THR A 209 -9.55 -2.35 -1.80
N GLN A 210 -9.15 -1.72 -0.69
CA GLN A 210 -10.00 -0.78 0.04
C GLN A 210 -10.41 0.41 -0.84
N LEU A 211 -9.47 0.97 -1.62
CA LEU A 211 -9.78 2.05 -2.56
C LEU A 211 -10.77 1.60 -3.64
N THR A 212 -10.55 0.42 -4.19
CA THR A 212 -11.44 -0.18 -5.19
C THR A 212 -12.85 -0.32 -4.63
N GLN A 213 -13.00 -0.89 -3.44
CA GLN A 213 -14.30 -1.07 -2.78
C GLN A 213 -14.98 0.27 -2.48
N GLN A 214 -14.27 1.24 -1.91
CA GLN A 214 -14.84 2.55 -1.59
C GLN A 214 -15.26 3.33 -2.84
N SER A 215 -14.55 3.17 -3.96
CA SER A 215 -14.94 3.80 -5.21
C SER A 215 -16.23 3.21 -5.80
N GLY A 216 -16.45 1.90 -5.62
CA GLY A 216 -17.69 1.23 -5.99
C GLY A 216 -18.87 1.65 -5.13
N ARG A 217 -18.66 1.78 -3.81
CA ARG A 217 -19.71 2.17 -2.85
C ARG A 217 -20.30 3.56 -3.08
N VAL A 218 -19.62 4.45 -3.80
CA VAL A 218 -20.21 5.73 -4.22
C VAL A 218 -21.45 5.52 -5.09
N ARG A 219 -21.41 4.54 -5.99
CA ARG A 219 -22.56 4.18 -6.82
C ARG A 219 -23.70 3.64 -5.96
N ASP A 220 -23.37 2.78 -5.01
CA ASP A 220 -24.35 2.15 -4.13
C ASP A 220 -25.01 3.21 -3.22
N ALA A 221 -24.23 4.15 -2.66
CA ALA A 221 -24.77 5.28 -1.89
C ALA A 221 -25.64 6.23 -2.73
N ALA A 222 -25.31 6.45 -4.01
CA ALA A 222 -26.17 7.23 -4.90
C ALA A 222 -27.50 6.51 -5.18
N TRP A 223 -27.47 5.19 -5.33
CA TRP A 223 -28.68 4.37 -5.49
C TRP A 223 -29.56 4.38 -4.24
N ASP A 224 -28.95 4.27 -3.05
CA ASP A 224 -29.63 4.24 -1.75
C ASP A 224 -30.08 5.62 -1.25
N SER A 225 -29.76 6.70 -1.98
CA SER A 225 -30.22 8.05 -1.65
C SER A 225 -31.75 8.17 -1.78
N ASP A 226 -32.33 9.17 -1.12
CA ASP A 226 -33.78 9.42 -1.17
C ASP A 226 -34.20 10.13 -2.47
N TRP A 227 -33.92 9.52 -3.62
CA TRP A 227 -34.16 10.10 -4.95
C TRP A 227 -35.51 9.73 -5.56
N VAL A 228 -36.19 8.70 -5.04
CA VAL A 228 -37.52 8.28 -5.51
C VAL A 228 -38.55 9.30 -5.04
N GLY A 229 -39.25 9.94 -5.98
CA GLY A 229 -40.19 11.03 -5.67
C GLY A 229 -39.55 12.42 -5.63
N ALA A 230 -38.22 12.51 -5.70
CA ALA A 230 -37.50 13.78 -5.84
C ALA A 230 -37.78 14.45 -7.20
N PRO A 231 -37.46 15.75 -7.37
CA PRO A 231 -37.62 16.44 -8.65
C PRO A 231 -36.89 15.75 -9.81
N VAL A 232 -37.47 15.80 -11.02
CA VAL A 232 -36.94 15.12 -12.21
C VAL A 232 -35.48 15.51 -12.53
N SER A 233 -35.10 16.76 -12.29
CA SER A 233 -33.71 17.22 -12.46
C SER A 233 -32.72 16.51 -11.53
N PHE A 234 -33.12 16.26 -10.28
CA PHE A 234 -32.33 15.53 -9.30
C PHE A 234 -32.20 14.05 -9.69
N GLN A 235 -33.32 13.41 -10.03
CA GLN A 235 -33.35 12.00 -10.44
C GLN A 235 -32.43 11.74 -11.63
N ARG A 236 -32.50 12.57 -12.67
CA ARG A 236 -31.62 12.45 -13.85
C ARG A 236 -30.14 12.55 -13.49
N SER A 237 -29.80 13.43 -12.56
CA SER A 237 -28.41 13.66 -12.14
C SER A 237 -27.87 12.48 -11.31
N ILE A 238 -28.68 11.90 -10.42
CA ILE A 238 -28.35 10.68 -9.67
C ILE A 238 -28.18 9.49 -10.61
N ILE A 239 -29.11 9.25 -11.54
CA ILE A 239 -29.02 8.17 -12.52
C ILE A 239 -27.73 8.31 -13.34
N PHE A 240 -27.41 9.54 -13.77
CA PHE A 240 -26.16 9.80 -14.47
C PHE A 240 -24.94 9.44 -13.60
N MET A 241 -24.89 9.91 -12.35
CA MET A 241 -23.82 9.58 -11.41
C MET A 241 -23.65 8.06 -11.24
N ILE A 242 -24.73 7.33 -11.02
CA ILE A 242 -24.73 5.87 -10.90
C ILE A 242 -24.15 5.20 -12.15
N SER A 243 -24.49 5.71 -13.34
CA SER A 243 -24.01 5.14 -14.61
C SER A 243 -22.51 5.35 -14.85
N VAL A 244 -21.94 6.45 -14.33
CA VAL A 244 -20.52 6.80 -14.55
C VAL A 244 -19.61 6.36 -13.40
N SER A 245 -20.14 6.20 -12.19
CA SER A 245 -19.40 5.75 -11.02
C SER A 245 -19.10 4.25 -11.11
N LYS A 246 -17.88 3.94 -11.55
CA LYS A 246 -17.34 2.57 -11.63
C LYS A 246 -16.23 2.38 -10.60
N GLU A 247 -15.97 1.11 -10.26
CA GLU A 247 -14.82 0.74 -9.45
C GLU A 247 -13.51 1.24 -10.08
N PHE A 248 -12.68 1.87 -9.27
CA PHE A 248 -11.34 2.33 -9.62
C PHE A 248 -10.30 1.29 -9.18
N LYS A 249 -9.53 0.75 -10.12
CA LYS A 249 -8.51 -0.26 -9.85
C LYS A 249 -7.12 0.30 -10.08
N LEU A 250 -6.29 0.29 -9.04
CA LEU A 250 -4.87 0.62 -9.15
C LEU A 250 -4.11 -0.49 -9.87
N THR A 251 -3.09 -0.11 -10.63
CA THR A 251 -2.23 -1.05 -11.37
C THR A 251 -0.76 -0.74 -11.15
N ALA A 252 0.07 -1.78 -11.05
CA ALA A 252 1.52 -1.72 -11.10
C ALA A 252 2.00 -1.99 -12.54
N GLY A 253 2.80 -1.07 -13.07
CA GLY A 253 3.30 -1.11 -14.45
C GLY A 253 2.22 -1.17 -15.53
N LYS A 254 0.99 -0.72 -15.24
CA LYS A 254 -0.21 -0.87 -16.09
C LYS A 254 -0.59 -2.30 -16.47
N ILE A 255 0.01 -3.30 -15.81
CA ILE A 255 -0.18 -4.73 -16.12
C ILE A 255 -0.78 -5.45 -14.92
N ILE A 256 -0.21 -5.24 -13.73
CA ILE A 256 -0.54 -6.02 -12.53
C ILE A 256 -1.59 -5.26 -11.71
N PRO A 257 -2.80 -5.78 -11.51
CA PRO A 257 -3.77 -5.14 -10.63
C PRO A 257 -3.28 -5.18 -9.18
N VAL A 258 -3.30 -4.01 -8.52
CA VAL A 258 -2.94 -3.87 -7.10
C VAL A 258 -4.15 -4.22 -6.24
N TYR A 259 -4.39 -5.52 -6.11
CA TYR A 259 -5.58 -6.08 -5.48
C TYR A 259 -5.23 -7.37 -4.72
N GLN A 260 -5.96 -7.70 -3.66
CA GLN A 260 -5.62 -8.84 -2.79
C GLN A 260 -5.62 -10.19 -3.50
N SER A 261 -6.48 -10.38 -4.51
CA SER A 261 -6.52 -11.63 -5.29
C SER A 261 -5.24 -11.88 -6.09
N THR A 262 -4.51 -10.82 -6.46
CA THR A 262 -3.20 -10.93 -7.13
C THR A 262 -2.19 -11.66 -6.24
N VAL A 263 -2.16 -11.35 -4.95
CA VAL A 263 -1.27 -12.01 -3.98
C VAL A 263 -1.75 -13.42 -3.63
N MET A 264 -3.07 -13.63 -3.56
CA MET A 264 -3.62 -14.98 -3.36
C MET A 264 -3.23 -15.93 -4.49
N THR A 265 -3.18 -15.46 -5.74
CA THR A 265 -2.73 -16.25 -6.88
C THR A 265 -1.28 -16.71 -6.70
N VAL A 266 -0.38 -15.79 -6.30
CA VAL A 266 1.03 -16.13 -6.01
C VAL A 266 1.15 -17.11 -4.84
N ARG A 267 0.39 -16.93 -3.76
CA ARG A 267 0.38 -17.84 -2.61
C ARG A 267 -0.12 -19.23 -2.98
N THR A 268 -1.17 -19.33 -3.78
CA THR A 268 -1.73 -20.61 -4.23
C THR A 268 -0.74 -21.35 -5.13
N LEU A 269 -0.06 -20.65 -6.05
CA LEU A 269 0.99 -21.24 -6.88
C LEU A 269 2.14 -21.82 -6.04
N LEU A 270 2.63 -21.07 -5.04
CA LEU A 270 3.66 -21.57 -4.13
C LEU A 270 3.21 -22.82 -3.35
N ARG A 271 1.95 -22.82 -2.89
CA ARG A 271 1.38 -23.97 -2.16
C ARG A 271 1.31 -25.23 -3.01
N HIS A 272 1.05 -25.11 -4.31
CA HIS A 272 1.05 -26.23 -5.25
C HIS A 272 2.44 -26.68 -5.70
N THR A 273 3.48 -25.85 -5.51
CA THR A 273 4.85 -26.20 -5.90
C THR A 273 5.65 -26.84 -4.75
N LEU A 274 5.16 -26.69 -3.51
CA LEU A 274 5.80 -27.17 -2.27
C LEU A 274 5.08 -28.37 -1.63
N LEU A 275 4.03 -28.90 -2.27
CA LEU A 275 3.30 -30.13 -1.91
C LEU A 275 3.41 -31.11 -3.07
#